data_AF-A0A815T877-F1
#
_entry.id   AF-A0A815T877-F1
#
_cell.length_a   1.000
_cell.length_b   1.000
_cell.length_c   1.000
_cell.angle_alpha   90.00
_cell.angle_beta   90.00
_cell.angle_gamma   90.00
#
_symmetry.space_group_name_H-M   'P 1'
#
loop_
_entity.id
_entity.type
_entity.pdbx_description
1 polymer ?
#
loop_
_entity_poly.entity_id
_entity_poly.type
_entity_poly.pdbx_seq_one_letter_code
_entity_poly.pdbx_strand_id
1 'polypeptide(L)'
;PIHDIKHQLASLSVRFIDKSLSSHCYLTKTCATNLKILNSENGMSTDSKLHKQFYEAYKNDSEMNQVNVFMCFHPIAMCEVFMPFNRTLIVIASTRYELARFSKEDWTKLNKNLQIIASNPR
;
A
#
# COMPACT_ATOMS: atom_id res chain seq x y z
N PRO A 1 -7.75 -11.25 3.54
CA PRO A 1 -6.26 -11.16 3.62
C PRO A 1 -5.74 -10.41 4.85
N ILE A 2 -6.03 -9.10 5.02
CA ILE A 2 -5.46 -8.35 6.16
C ILE A 2 -5.95 -8.86 7.53
N HIS A 3 -7.20 -9.29 7.64
CA HIS A 3 -7.73 -9.87 8.88
C HIS A 3 -7.02 -11.17 9.27
N ASP A 4 -6.69 -12.01 8.29
CA ASP A 4 -5.97 -13.27 8.52
C ASP A 4 -4.58 -12.99 9.07
N ILE A 5 -3.88 -12.00 8.52
CA ILE A 5 -2.56 -11.56 9.00
C ILE A 5 -2.66 -10.96 10.40
N LYS A 6 -3.64 -10.10 10.67
CA LYS A 6 -3.87 -9.54 12.02
C LYS A 6 -4.09 -10.64 13.05
N HIS A 7 -4.86 -11.67 12.69
CA HIS A 7 -5.11 -12.82 13.55
C HIS A 7 -3.84 -13.65 13.78
N GLN A 8 -3.10 -13.99 12.72
CA GLN A 8 -1.88 -14.79 12.82
C GLN A 8 -0.75 -14.10 13.60
N LEU A 9 -0.66 -12.78 13.51
CA LEU A 9 0.40 -11.99 14.18
C LEU A 9 -0.05 -11.43 15.54
N ALA A 10 -1.25 -11.77 16.02
CA ALA A 10 -1.78 -11.24 17.27
C ALA A 10 -0.88 -11.56 18.49
N SER A 11 -0.19 -12.71 18.47
CA SER A 11 0.73 -13.12 19.55
C SER A 11 2.09 -12.43 19.51
N LEU A 12 2.41 -11.70 18.44
CA LEU A 12 3.73 -11.09 18.22
C LEU A 12 3.79 -9.61 18.59
N SER A 13 2.79 -9.10 19.33
CA SER A 13 2.70 -7.68 19.74
C SER A 13 2.80 -6.69 18.57
N VAL A 14 2.39 -7.11 17.37
CA VAL A 14 2.41 -6.27 16.16
C VAL A 14 1.23 -5.30 16.20
N ARG A 15 1.52 -4.01 15.99
CA ARG A 15 0.48 -2.97 15.85
C ARG A 15 0.18 -2.73 14.37
N PHE A 16 -1.09 -2.78 14.01
CA PHE A 16 -1.55 -2.53 12.65
C PHE A 16 -2.20 -1.15 12.52
N ILE A 17 -1.82 -0.42 11.48
CA ILE A 17 -2.54 0.76 10.99
C ILE A 17 -3.21 0.35 9.67
N ASP A 18 -4.54 0.33 9.65
CA ASP A 18 -5.32 -0.14 8.51
C ASP A 18 -6.36 0.92 8.12
N LYS A 19 -6.12 1.57 6.99
CA LYS A 19 -6.92 2.66 6.43
C LYS A 19 -7.33 2.31 4.99
N SER A 20 -8.43 1.58 4.89
CA SER A 20 -8.99 1.04 3.64
C SER A 20 -9.77 2.09 2.85
N LEU A 21 -9.54 2.09 1.53
CA LEU A 21 -10.31 2.87 0.53
C LEU A 21 -11.40 2.03 -0.15
N SER A 22 -11.58 0.77 0.25
CA SER A 22 -12.63 -0.10 -0.31
C SER A 22 -14.01 0.41 0.06
N SER A 23 -14.97 0.32 -0.86
CA SER A 23 -16.38 0.59 -0.58
C SER A 23 -16.96 -0.31 0.52
N HIS A 24 -16.31 -1.44 0.83
CA HIS A 24 -16.73 -2.40 1.85
C HIS A 24 -15.98 -2.24 3.20
N CYS A 25 -15.18 -1.19 3.37
CA CYS A 25 -14.39 -0.97 4.58
C CYS A 25 -15.23 -0.85 5.87
N TYR A 26 -16.52 -0.52 5.75
CA TYR A 26 -17.43 -0.35 6.88
C TYR A 26 -17.73 -1.68 7.58
N LEU A 27 -17.70 -2.80 6.86
CA LEU A 27 -17.88 -4.14 7.41
C LEU A 27 -16.78 -4.51 8.41
N THR A 28 -15.57 -3.99 8.15
CA THR A 28 -14.36 -4.29 8.93
C THR A 28 -13.96 -3.17 9.87
N LYS A 29 -14.68 -2.04 9.87
CA LYS A 29 -14.36 -0.81 10.62
C LYS A 29 -12.94 -0.29 10.33
N THR A 30 -12.50 -0.40 9.08
CA THR A 30 -11.15 0.03 8.64
C THR A 30 -11.20 1.17 7.63
N CYS A 31 -12.36 1.83 7.47
CA CYS A 31 -12.48 2.94 6.53
C CYS A 31 -11.48 4.05 6.84
N ALA A 32 -10.77 4.49 5.81
CA ALA A 32 -9.91 5.65 5.90
C ALA A 32 -10.76 6.91 6.14
N THR A 33 -10.41 7.72 7.14
CA THR A 33 -11.13 8.97 7.48
C THR A 33 -10.29 10.23 7.34
N ASN A 34 -8.96 10.11 7.27
CA ASN A 34 -8.03 11.24 7.37
C ASN A 34 -6.81 11.12 6.44
N LEU A 35 -7.00 10.60 5.23
CA LEU A 35 -5.93 10.58 4.22
C LEU A 35 -5.78 11.95 3.56
N LYS A 36 -4.54 12.40 3.39
CA LYS A 36 -4.19 13.72 2.83
C LYS A 36 -4.18 13.73 1.30
N ILE A 37 -3.76 12.62 0.68
CA ILE A 37 -3.45 12.54 -0.75
C ILE A 37 -4.27 11.45 -1.46
N LEU A 38 -4.31 10.24 -0.90
CA LEU A 38 -5.08 9.14 -1.49
C LEU A 38 -6.54 9.19 -1.07
N ASN A 39 -7.43 8.90 -2.01
CA ASN A 39 -8.87 8.78 -1.81
C ASN A 39 -9.45 7.70 -2.74
N SER A 40 -10.76 7.47 -2.65
CA SER A 40 -11.46 6.46 -3.46
C SER A 40 -11.43 6.74 -4.97
N GLU A 41 -11.17 7.99 -5.38
CA GLU A 41 -11.16 8.40 -6.78
C GLU A 41 -9.78 8.19 -7.44
N ASN A 42 -8.69 8.34 -6.67
CA ASN A 42 -7.33 8.30 -7.21
C ASN A 42 -6.51 7.06 -6.82
N GLY A 43 -6.95 6.25 -5.84
CA GLY A 43 -6.21 5.08 -5.36
C GLY A 43 -5.95 4.02 -6.45
N MET A 44 -6.78 3.99 -7.49
CA MET A 44 -6.70 3.04 -8.61
C MET A 44 -5.87 3.52 -9.80
N SER A 45 -5.43 4.78 -9.80
CA SER A 45 -4.77 5.41 -10.95
C SER A 45 -3.57 6.22 -10.50
N THR A 46 -2.70 5.61 -9.68
CA THR A 46 -1.54 6.30 -9.13
C THR A 46 -0.44 6.48 -10.18
N ASP A 47 -0.01 7.73 -10.40
CA ASP A 47 1.08 8.09 -11.29
C ASP A 47 2.31 8.62 -10.51
N SER A 48 3.41 8.90 -11.21
CA SER A 48 4.64 9.41 -10.59
C SER A 48 4.44 10.73 -9.85
N LYS A 49 3.48 11.57 -10.28
CA LYS A 49 3.17 12.85 -9.63
C LYS A 49 2.50 12.60 -8.27
N LEU A 50 1.49 11.72 -8.24
CA LEU A 50 0.80 11.34 -7.02
C LEU A 50 1.75 10.64 -6.04
N HIS A 51 2.67 9.81 -6.53
CA HIS A 51 3.70 9.17 -5.68
C HIS A 51 4.56 10.23 -4.98
N LYS A 52 5.01 11.25 -5.71
CA LYS A 52 5.79 12.37 -5.15
C LYS A 52 4.95 13.17 -4.14
N GLN A 53 3.71 13.50 -4.46
CA GLN A 53 2.82 14.23 -3.54
C GLN A 53 2.56 13.43 -2.26
N PHE A 54 2.34 12.12 -2.39
CA PHE A 54 2.18 11.22 -1.26
C PHE A 54 3.41 11.22 -0.36
N TYR A 55 4.59 11.01 -0.95
CA TYR A 55 5.84 11.03 -0.18
C TYR A 55 6.04 12.38 0.54
N GLU A 56 5.90 13.50 -0.16
CA GLU A 56 6.09 14.83 0.43
C GLU A 56 5.10 15.13 1.57
N ALA A 57 3.85 14.69 1.46
CA ALA A 57 2.82 14.91 2.49
C ALA A 57 3.02 14.06 3.75
N TYR A 58 3.76 12.94 3.64
CA TYR A 58 3.88 11.93 4.69
C TYR A 58 5.31 11.68 5.18
N LYS A 59 6.37 12.18 4.52
CA LYS A 59 7.77 11.96 4.92
C LYS A 59 8.10 12.42 6.34
N ASN A 60 7.37 13.41 6.85
CA ASN A 60 7.52 13.94 8.22
C ASN A 60 6.27 13.70 9.08
N ASP A 61 5.33 12.86 8.62
CA ASP A 61 4.08 12.59 9.34
C ASP A 61 4.34 11.68 10.54
N SER A 62 3.76 12.03 11.69
CA SER A 62 4.02 11.34 12.96
C SER A 62 3.48 9.92 12.99
N GLU A 63 2.37 9.62 12.31
CA GLU A 63 1.83 8.26 12.20
C GLU A 63 2.70 7.44 11.23
N MET A 64 3.02 8.02 10.06
CA MET A 64 3.86 7.35 9.05
C MET A 64 5.27 7.02 9.58
N ASN A 65 5.85 7.90 10.39
CA ASN A 65 7.17 7.69 10.98
C ASN A 65 7.22 6.55 12.02
N GLN A 66 6.06 6.09 12.52
CA GLN A 66 5.98 4.93 13.41
C GLN A 66 5.89 3.60 12.64
N VAL A 67 5.78 3.64 11.31
CA VAL A 67 5.63 2.43 10.49
C VAL A 67 7.00 1.85 10.14
N ASN A 68 7.23 0.60 10.54
CA ASN A 68 8.44 -0.15 10.17
C ASN A 68 8.28 -0.93 8.87
N VAL A 69 7.05 -1.42 8.61
CA VAL A 69 6.74 -2.31 7.49
C VAL A 69 5.45 -1.84 6.83
N PHE A 70 5.48 -1.70 5.51
CA PHE A 70 4.30 -1.52 4.69
C PHE A 70 3.85 -2.86 4.14
N MET A 71 2.54 -3.11 4.16
CA MET A 71 1.96 -4.35 3.66
C MET A 71 0.85 -4.02 2.66
N CYS A 72 0.95 -4.54 1.44
CA CYS A 72 -0.09 -4.35 0.44
C CYS A 72 -0.67 -5.68 -0.03
N PHE A 73 -1.98 -5.68 -0.28
CA PHE A 73 -2.72 -6.87 -0.71
C PHE A 73 -3.43 -6.66 -2.04
N HIS A 74 -4.28 -5.64 -2.13
CA HIS A 74 -5.13 -5.42 -3.29
C HIS A 74 -5.55 -3.94 -3.39
N PRO A 75 -5.29 -3.27 -4.52
CA PRO A 75 -4.39 -3.70 -5.61
C PRO A 75 -2.91 -3.60 -5.20
N ILE A 76 -2.05 -4.51 -5.66
CA ILE A 76 -0.61 -4.47 -5.35
C ILE A 76 0.10 -3.26 -5.99
N ALA A 77 -0.46 -2.72 -7.07
CA ALA A 77 0.05 -1.50 -7.71
C ALA A 77 0.05 -0.28 -6.76
N MET A 78 -0.80 -0.28 -5.73
CA MET A 78 -0.74 0.76 -4.70
C MET A 78 0.52 0.70 -3.85
N CYS A 79 1.29 -0.40 -3.84
CA CYS A 79 2.58 -0.45 -3.15
C CYS A 79 3.58 0.59 -3.65
N GLU A 80 3.46 1.01 -4.91
CA GLU A 80 4.42 1.91 -5.54
C GLU A 80 4.50 3.26 -4.83
N VAL A 81 3.40 3.71 -4.18
CA VAL A 81 3.38 4.97 -3.39
C VAL A 81 4.27 4.91 -2.15
N PHE A 82 4.56 3.71 -1.66
CA PHE A 82 5.35 3.49 -0.44
C PHE A 82 6.83 3.23 -0.72
N MET A 83 7.22 2.92 -1.96
CA MET A 83 8.61 2.68 -2.35
C MET A 83 9.58 3.80 -1.92
N PRO A 84 9.23 5.11 -2.02
CA PRO A 84 10.14 6.19 -1.64
C PRO A 84 10.48 6.25 -0.15
N PHE A 85 9.69 5.64 0.74
CA PHE A 85 9.93 5.66 2.19
C PHE A 85 11.09 4.78 2.65
N ASN A 86 11.61 3.94 1.75
CA ASN A 86 12.81 3.16 2.01
C ASN A 86 12.66 2.23 3.24
N ARG A 87 11.44 1.73 3.48
CA ARG A 87 11.05 0.76 4.51
C ARG A 87 10.78 -0.61 3.89
N THR A 88 10.69 -1.64 4.72
CA THR A 88 10.28 -2.98 4.29
C THR A 88 8.89 -2.95 3.67
N LEU A 89 8.76 -3.56 2.50
CA LEU A 89 7.50 -3.68 1.75
C LEU A 89 7.16 -5.16 1.58
N ILE A 90 6.09 -5.61 2.22
CA ILE A 90 5.52 -6.94 2.03
C ILE A 90 4.40 -6.84 1.01
N VAL A 91 4.58 -7.49 -0.13
CA VAL A 91 3.57 -7.52 -1.21
C VAL A 91 2.92 -8.89 -1.25
N ILE A 92 1.61 -8.94 -1.02
CA ILE A 92 0.81 -10.17 -1.09
C ILE A 92 -0.17 -10.02 -2.25
N ALA A 93 0.20 -10.53 -3.43
CA ALA A 93 -0.64 -10.51 -4.62
C ALA A 93 -1.81 -11.50 -4.51
N SER A 94 -2.80 -11.16 -3.68
CA SER A 94 -3.91 -12.06 -3.33
C SER A 94 -4.88 -12.31 -4.50
N THR A 95 -5.24 -11.26 -5.24
CA THR A 95 -6.16 -11.34 -6.39
C THR A 95 -5.86 -10.22 -7.38
N ARG A 96 -6.12 -10.46 -8.67
CA ARG A 96 -6.00 -9.48 -9.77
C ARG A 96 -4.69 -8.69 -9.73
N TYR A 97 -3.62 -9.40 -10.03
CA TYR A 97 -2.24 -8.89 -10.04
C TYR A 97 -2.09 -7.59 -10.87
N GLU A 98 -2.84 -7.49 -11.97
CA GLU A 98 -2.83 -6.38 -12.92
C GLU A 98 -3.67 -5.15 -12.49
N LEU A 99 -4.46 -5.26 -11.42
CA LEU A 99 -5.42 -4.23 -11.07
C LEU A 99 -4.72 -2.88 -10.79
N ALA A 100 -5.33 -1.78 -11.27
CA ALA A 100 -4.78 -0.42 -11.34
C ALA A 100 -3.69 -0.20 -12.42
N ARG A 101 -3.37 -1.20 -13.25
CA ARG A 101 -2.42 -1.10 -14.36
C ARG A 101 -3.07 -1.71 -15.62
N PHE A 102 -3.83 -0.89 -16.34
CA PHE A 102 -4.70 -1.37 -17.43
C PHE A 102 -4.03 -1.36 -18.81
N SER A 103 -2.83 -0.79 -18.93
CA SER A 103 -2.02 -0.82 -20.15
C SER A 103 -0.84 -1.80 -20.02
N LYS A 104 -0.30 -2.26 -21.15
CA LYS A 104 0.88 -3.13 -21.17
C LYS A 104 2.10 -2.42 -20.57
N GLU A 105 2.21 -1.12 -20.81
CA GLU A 105 3.29 -0.26 -20.34
C GLU A 105 3.24 -0.15 -18.81
N ASP A 106 2.07 0.15 -18.25
CA ASP A 106 1.84 0.22 -16.80
C ASP A 106 2.10 -1.12 -16.13
N TRP A 107 1.68 -2.21 -16.76
CA TRP A 107 1.89 -3.55 -16.24
C TRP A 107 3.37 -3.95 -16.24
N THR A 108 4.11 -3.59 -17.30
CA THR A 108 5.56 -3.80 -17.38
C THR A 108 6.30 -3.00 -16.31
N LYS A 109 5.86 -1.76 -16.06
CA LYS A 109 6.40 -0.91 -14.98
C LYS A 109 6.14 -1.52 -13.61
N LEU A 110 4.92 -2.01 -13.34
CA LEU A 110 4.59 -2.71 -12.11
C LEU A 110 5.50 -3.92 -11.88
N ASN A 111 5.69 -4.76 -12.90
CA ASN A 111 6.58 -5.93 -12.82
C ASN A 111 8.01 -5.54 -12.42
N LYS A 112 8.54 -4.48 -13.05
CA LYS A 112 9.88 -3.96 -12.72
C LYS A 112 9.96 -3.47 -11.28
N ASN A 113 8.95 -2.74 -10.81
CA ASN A 113 8.89 -2.24 -9.43
C ASN A 113 8.79 -3.37 -8.41
N LEU A 114 8.05 -4.43 -8.71
CA LEU A 114 7.97 -5.63 -7.86
C LEU A 114 9.31 -6.37 -7.78
N GLN A 115 10.06 -6.44 -8.89
CA GLN A 115 11.43 -6.96 -8.87
C GLN A 115 12.35 -6.11 -7.99
N ILE A 116 12.24 -4.78 -8.06
CA ILE A 116 13.01 -3.86 -7.20
C ILE A 116 12.67 -4.10 -5.72
N ILE A 117 11.38 -4.18 -5.38
CA ILE A 117 10.92 -4.47 -4.01
C ILE A 117 11.48 -5.81 -3.52
N ALA A 118 11.39 -6.86 -4.35
CA ALA A 118 11.87 -8.20 -4.01
C ALA A 118 13.40 -8.31 -3.92
N SER A 119 14.14 -7.45 -4.63
CA SER A 119 15.62 -7.50 -4.67
C SER A 119 16.29 -7.02 -3.37
N ASN A 120 15.54 -6.35 -2.49
CA ASN A 120 16.09 -5.77 -1.26
C ASN A 120 15.12 -6.00 -0.07
N PRO A 121 14.98 -7.25 0.40
CA PRO A 121 14.26 -7.52 1.64
C PRO A 121 15.08 -6.94 2.81
N ARG A 122 14.49 -5.98 3.52
CA ARG A 122 15.11 -5.31 4.68
C ARG A 122 14.38 -5.65 5.96
#